data_AF-A0A5C5VSI4-F1
#
_entry.id   AF-A0A5C5VSI4-F1
#
_cell.length_a   1.000
_cell.length_b   1.000
_cell.length_c   1.000
_cell.angle_alpha   90.00
_cell.angle_beta   90.00
_cell.angle_gamma   90.00
#
_symmetry.space_group_name_H-M   'P 1'
#
loop_
_entity.id
_entity.type
_entity.pdbx_description
1 polymer ?
#
loop_
_entity_poly.entity_id
_entity_poly.type
_entity_poly.pdbx_seq_one_letter_code
_entity_poly.pdbx_strand_id
1 'polypeptide(L)'
;MAAATTREAPYVPFTPFTMPNSASAKKSLRQSEDLRLRNRSVRSAIRTQIKKVRVALKEGDVAKSEEAFRLAVKKLDKAAANHIFHANKTARLKSRLAKAIKTAKGIA
;
A
#
# COMPACT_ATOMS: atom_id res chain seq x y z
N MET A 1 45.06 -20.78 -43.12
CA MET A 1 44.27 -19.53 -43.29
C MET A 1 43.51 -19.28 -42.00
N ALA A 2 43.81 -18.17 -41.32
CA ALA A 2 43.41 -17.89 -39.95
C ALA A 2 41.89 -17.65 -39.84
N ALA A 3 41.22 -18.44 -39.01
CA ALA A 3 39.82 -18.28 -38.68
C ALA A 3 39.64 -17.03 -37.80
N ALA A 4 38.84 -16.08 -38.30
CA ALA A 4 38.32 -14.98 -37.52
C ALA A 4 37.45 -15.51 -36.38
N THR A 5 38.02 -15.60 -35.18
CA THR A 5 37.26 -15.77 -33.94
C THR A 5 37.17 -14.40 -33.27
N THR A 6 35.98 -13.82 -33.41
CA THR A 6 35.52 -12.59 -32.78
C THR A 6 35.96 -12.51 -31.31
N ARG A 7 36.70 -11.47 -30.93
CA ARG A 7 37.00 -11.14 -29.53
C ARG A 7 35.68 -10.90 -28.80
N GLU A 8 35.20 -11.91 -28.08
CA GLU A 8 34.13 -11.79 -27.10
C GLU A 8 34.57 -10.82 -26.00
N ALA A 9 34.13 -9.57 -26.09
CA ALA A 9 34.28 -8.63 -24.98
C ALA A 9 33.49 -9.18 -23.79
N PRO A 10 34.09 -9.40 -22.60
CA PRO A 10 33.34 -9.87 -21.45
C PRO A 10 32.38 -8.76 -21.01
N TYR A 11 31.08 -9.03 -21.15
CA TYR A 11 30.01 -8.25 -20.54
C TYR A 11 30.15 -8.36 -19.01
N VAL A 12 30.75 -7.34 -18.39
CA VAL A 12 30.73 -7.18 -16.93
C VAL A 12 29.38 -6.59 -16.53
N PRO A 13 28.50 -7.35 -15.85
CA PRO A 13 27.28 -6.76 -15.33
C PRO A 13 27.70 -5.71 -14.30
N PHE A 14 27.36 -4.46 -14.57
CA PHE A 14 27.46 -3.37 -13.60
C PHE A 14 26.78 -3.82 -12.30
N THR A 15 27.57 -4.11 -11.26
CA THR A 15 27.07 -4.46 -9.94
C THR A 15 26.85 -3.16 -9.18
N PRO A 16 25.60 -2.70 -8.94
CA PRO A 16 25.40 -1.57 -8.07
C PRO A 16 25.57 -2.10 -6.64
N PHE A 17 26.76 -1.89 -6.07
CA PHE A 17 26.98 -2.02 -4.64
C PHE A 17 25.83 -1.31 -3.92
N THR A 18 24.98 -2.08 -3.24
CA THR A 18 23.97 -1.59 -2.28
C THR A 18 24.68 -1.13 -0.99
N MET A 19 25.84 -0.49 -1.11
CA MET A 19 26.56 0.10 0.01
C MET A 19 26.32 1.61 -0.01
N PRO A 20 25.68 2.16 1.03
CA PRO A 20 25.63 3.60 1.22
C PRO A 20 27.06 4.16 1.21
N ASN A 21 27.36 5.00 0.23
CA ASN A 21 28.68 5.60 0.02
C ASN A 21 28.97 6.76 1.00
N SER A 22 28.00 7.16 1.83
CA SER A 22 28.11 8.24 2.80
C SER A 22 27.41 7.90 4.12
N ALA A 23 27.85 8.54 5.21
CA ALA A 23 27.26 8.35 6.54
C ALA A 23 25.76 8.75 6.58
N SER A 24 25.36 9.78 5.82
CA SER A 24 23.97 10.22 5.69
C SER A 24 23.12 9.19 4.92
N ALA A 25 23.67 8.57 3.88
CA ALA A 25 23.00 7.50 3.14
C ALA A 25 22.78 6.26 4.04
N LYS A 26 23.78 5.86 4.85
CA LYS A 26 23.64 4.74 5.80
C LYS A 26 22.57 5.00 6.85
N LYS A 27 22.45 6.24 7.33
CA LYS A 27 21.37 6.64 8.24
C LYS A 27 20.00 6.58 7.55
N SER A 28 19.90 7.13 6.35
CA SER A 28 18.64 7.16 5.58
C SER A 28 18.14 5.76 5.24
N LEU A 29 19.04 4.82 4.91
CA LEU A 29 18.69 3.42 4.66
C LEU A 29 18.04 2.78 5.88
N ARG A 30 18.68 2.86 7.05
CA ARG A 30 18.13 2.33 8.31
C ARG A 30 16.75 2.90 8.63
N GLN A 31 16.61 4.23 8.55
CA GLN A 31 15.33 4.90 8.79
C GLN A 31 14.24 4.46 7.79
N SER A 32 14.62 4.28 6.51
CA SER A 32 13.68 3.88 5.48
C SER A 32 13.16 2.46 5.69
N GLU A 33 14.00 1.54 6.17
CA GLU A 33 13.62 0.16 6.48
C GLU A 33 12.61 0.11 7.62
N ASP A 34 12.90 0.80 8.72
CA ASP A 34 12.01 0.88 9.88
C ASP A 34 10.64 1.46 9.51
N LEU A 35 10.64 2.58 8.77
CA LEU A 35 9.42 3.22 8.30
C LEU A 35 8.66 2.32 7.31
N ARG A 36 9.37 1.59 6.44
CA ARG A 36 8.77 0.66 5.48
C ARG A 36 8.05 -0.48 6.19
N LEU A 37 8.66 -1.08 7.22
CA LEU A 37 8.05 -2.17 7.99
C LEU A 37 6.79 -1.71 8.72
N ARG A 38 6.85 -0.58 9.43
CA ARG A 38 5.70 0.02 10.13
C ARG A 38 4.57 0.39 9.18
N ASN A 39 4.90 1.04 8.06
CA ASN A 39 3.91 1.44 7.08
C ASN A 39 3.29 0.24 6.34
N ARG A 40 4.04 -0.84 6.17
CA ARG A 40 3.53 -2.07 5.54
C ARG A 40 2.44 -2.71 6.39
N SER A 41 2.64 -2.83 7.70
CA SER A 41 1.65 -3.45 8.61
C SER A 41 0.37 -2.63 8.70
N VAL A 42 0.46 -1.30 8.78
CA VAL A 42 -0.72 -0.42 8.79
C VAL A 42 -1.49 -0.52 7.47
N ARG A 43 -0.78 -0.50 6.33
CA ARG A 43 -1.41 -0.62 5.01
C ARG A 43 -2.10 -1.97 4.82
N SER A 44 -1.50 -3.07 5.26
CA SER A 44 -2.12 -4.40 5.17
C SER A 44 -3.36 -4.48 6.05
N ALA A 45 -3.30 -4.00 7.29
CA ALA A 45 -4.44 -3.98 8.21
C ALA A 45 -5.64 -3.22 7.62
N ILE A 46 -5.41 -2.05 7.01
CA ILE A 46 -6.47 -1.26 6.37
C ILE A 46 -7.06 -1.98 5.16
N ARG A 47 -6.22 -2.58 4.30
CA ARG A 47 -6.70 -3.38 3.15
C ARG A 47 -7.59 -4.53 3.61
N THR A 48 -7.24 -5.20 4.71
CA THR A 48 -8.05 -6.26 5.30
C THR A 48 -9.42 -5.76 5.76
N GLN A 49 -9.49 -4.61 6.42
CA GLN A 49 -10.78 -4.03 6.84
C GLN A 49 -11.65 -3.64 5.66
N ILE A 50 -11.05 -3.03 4.63
CA ILE A 50 -11.78 -2.70 3.39
C ILE A 50 -12.30 -3.99 2.72
N LYS A 51 -11.53 -5.08 2.75
CA LYS A 51 -11.98 -6.38 2.23
C LYS A 51 -13.18 -6.90 3.03
N LYS A 52 -13.16 -6.81 4.36
CA LYS A 52 -14.28 -7.22 5.23
C LYS A 52 -15.58 -6.49 4.87
N VAL A 53 -15.54 -5.16 4.70
CA VAL A 53 -16.70 -4.38 4.27
C VAL A 53 -17.23 -4.86 2.92
N ARG A 54 -16.34 -5.11 1.95
CA ARG A 54 -16.75 -5.61 0.63
C ARG A 54 -17.34 -7.01 0.64
N VAL A 55 -16.88 -7.87 1.55
CA VAL A 55 -17.44 -9.23 1.71
C VAL A 55 -18.83 -9.14 2.33
N ALA A 56 -19.00 -8.37 3.41
CA ALA A 56 -20.30 -8.16 4.03
C ALA A 56 -21.33 -7.55 3.05
N LEU A 57 -20.90 -6.62 2.18
CA LEU A 57 -21.75 -6.07 1.13
C LEU A 57 -22.16 -7.10 0.07
N LYS A 58 -21.30 -8.08 -0.23
CA LYS A 58 -21.64 -9.18 -1.16
C LYS A 58 -22.62 -10.16 -0.54
N GLU A 59 -22.51 -10.38 0.76
CA GLU A 59 -23.40 -11.27 1.53
C GLU A 59 -24.77 -10.63 1.82
N GLY A 60 -24.93 -9.32 1.57
CA GLY A 60 -26.20 -8.61 1.74
C GLY A 60 -26.52 -8.19 3.18
N ASP A 61 -25.60 -8.38 4.12
CA ASP A 61 -25.78 -8.01 5.52
C ASP A 61 -25.46 -6.52 5.74
N VAL A 62 -26.51 -5.70 5.74
CA VAL A 62 -26.40 -4.23 5.85
C VAL A 62 -25.90 -3.81 7.24
N ALA A 63 -26.34 -4.49 8.30
CA ALA A 63 -25.96 -4.15 9.68
C ALA A 63 -24.46 -4.40 9.92
N LYS A 64 -23.98 -5.59 9.55
CA LYS A 64 -22.54 -5.90 9.66
C LYS A 64 -21.68 -5.03 8.76
N SER A 65 -22.19 -4.65 7.59
CA SER A 65 -21.49 -3.73 6.67
C SER A 65 -21.27 -2.35 7.29
N GLU A 66 -22.25 -1.82 8.04
CA GLU A 66 -22.13 -0.53 8.71
C GLU A 66 -21.11 -0.54 9.87
N GLU A 67 -21.15 -1.58 10.71
CA GLU A 67 -20.21 -1.71 11.81
C GLU A 67 -18.77 -1.83 11.29
N ALA A 68 -18.56 -2.69 10.30
CA ALA A 68 -17.27 -2.83 9.64
C ALA A 68 -16.82 -1.53 8.96
N PHE A 69 -17.76 -0.76 8.40
CA PHE A 69 -17.47 0.53 7.80
C PHE A 69 -17.02 1.57 8.83
N ARG A 70 -17.69 1.68 9.99
CA ARG A 70 -17.28 2.59 11.08
C ARG A 70 -15.85 2.28 11.55
N LEU A 71 -15.52 1.00 11.71
CA LEU A 71 -14.16 0.56 12.06
C LEU A 71 -13.13 0.89 10.96
N ALA A 72 -13.51 0.70 9.70
CA ALA A 72 -12.65 1.03 8.56
C ALA A 72 -12.37 2.54 8.47
N VAL A 73 -13.39 3.39 8.67
CA VAL A 73 -13.26 4.85 8.68
C VAL A 73 -12.31 5.30 9.79
N LYS A 74 -12.50 4.81 11.02
CA LYS A 74 -11.62 5.14 12.16
C LYS A 74 -10.15 4.82 11.87
N LYS A 75 -9.86 3.67 11.26
CA LYS A 75 -8.49 3.27 10.92
C LYS A 75 -7.92 4.07 9.75
N LEU A 76 -8.75 4.40 8.76
CA LEU A 76 -8.38 5.23 7.61
C LEU A 76 -7.99 6.64 8.05
N ASP A 77 -8.76 7.26 8.94
CA ASP A 77 -8.51 8.63 9.39
C ASP A 77 -7.28 8.70 10.31
N LYS A 78 -7.03 7.69 11.15
CA LYS A 78 -5.76 7.56 11.89
C LYS A 78 -4.55 7.45 10.96
N ALA A 79 -4.67 6.71 9.86
CA ALA A 79 -3.58 6.59 8.89
C ALA A 79 -3.37 7.86 8.06
N ALA A 80 -4.42 8.68 7.89
CA ALA A 80 -4.29 10.00 7.27
C ALA A 80 -3.57 10.99 8.19
N ALA A 81 -3.92 11.01 9.49
CA ALA A 81 -3.26 11.84 10.49
C ALA A 81 -1.77 11.51 10.62
N ASN A 82 -1.41 10.23 10.53
CA ASN A 82 0.00 9.78 10.54
C ASN A 82 0.71 9.89 9.17
N HIS A 83 0.11 10.59 8.19
CA HIS A 83 0.65 10.78 6.84
C HIS A 83 1.00 9.50 6.06
N ILE A 84 0.46 8.34 6.46
CA ILE A 84 0.67 7.06 5.75
C ILE A 84 -0.14 7.04 4.44
N PHE A 85 -1.30 7.68 4.45
CA PHE A 85 -2.10 7.97 3.26
C PHE A 85 -2.35 9.46 3.14
N HIS A 86 -2.30 9.96 1.90
CA HIS A 86 -2.71 11.32 1.60
C HIS A 86 -4.21 11.52 1.89
N ALA A 87 -4.60 12.69 2.40
CA ALA A 87 -5.99 13.02 2.75
C ALA A 87 -6.98 12.72 1.61
N ASN A 88 -6.68 13.14 0.38
CA ASN A 88 -7.48 12.86 -0.81
C ASN A 88 -7.67 11.36 -1.10
N LYS A 89 -6.65 10.53 -0.83
CA LYS A 89 -6.78 9.08 -1.00
C LYS A 89 -7.73 8.50 0.05
N THR A 90 -7.63 8.95 1.28
CA THR A 90 -8.52 8.56 2.38
C THR A 90 -9.96 8.99 2.09
N ALA A 91 -10.18 10.24 1.68
CA ALA A 91 -11.48 10.77 1.29
C ALA A 91 -12.12 9.97 0.15
N ARG A 92 -11.34 9.66 -0.90
CA ARG A 92 -11.80 8.82 -2.02
C ARG A 92 -12.22 7.42 -1.56
N LEU A 93 -11.46 6.79 -0.66
CA LEU A 93 -11.80 5.47 -0.13
C LEU A 93 -13.08 5.50 0.72
N LYS A 94 -13.23 6.50 1.59
CA LYS A 94 -14.44 6.71 2.40
C LYS A 94 -15.67 6.90 1.50
N SER A 95 -15.58 7.80 0.52
CA SER A 95 -16.66 8.08 -0.43
C SER A 95 -17.09 6.83 -1.22
N ARG A 96 -16.13 6.04 -1.74
CA ARG A 96 -16.43 4.82 -2.50
C ARG A 96 -17.16 3.77 -1.67
N LEU A 97 -16.73 3.56 -0.42
CA LEU A 97 -17.38 2.61 0.49
C LEU A 97 -18.76 3.08 0.91
N ALA A 98 -18.92 4.37 1.22
CA ALA A 98 -20.20 4.97 1.56
C ALA A 98 -21.19 4.85 0.39
N LYS A 99 -20.75 5.13 -0.85
CA LYS A 99 -21.57 4.96 -2.06
C LYS A 99 -22.03 3.51 -2.23
N ALA A 100 -21.14 2.53 -2.03
CA ALA A 100 -21.49 1.12 -2.13
C ALA A 100 -22.56 0.70 -1.10
N ILE A 101 -22.44 1.17 0.15
CA ILE A 101 -23.45 0.93 1.19
C ILE A 101 -24.78 1.63 0.85
N LYS A 102 -24.73 2.88 0.35
CA LYS A 102 -25.93 3.62 -0.06
C LYS A 102 -26.69 2.89 -1.18
N THR A 103 -25.97 2.41 -2.20
CA THR A 103 -26.55 1.61 -3.27
C THR A 103 -27.16 0.30 -2.75
N ALA A 104 -26.49 -0.39 -1.82
CA ALA A 104 -27.04 -1.60 -1.21
C ALA A 104 -28.33 -1.34 -0.39
N LYS A 105 -28.48 -0.14 0.18
CA LYS A 105 -29.71 0.29 0.86
C LYS A 105 -30.83 0.74 -0.09
N GLY A 106 -30.59 0.84 -1.39
CA GLY A 106 -31.57 1.30 -2.37
C GLY A 106 -31.93 2.79 -2.26
N ILE A 107 -31.16 3.57 -1.51
CA ILE A 107 -31.40 5.01 -1.35
C ILE A 107 -30.71 5.70 -2.53
N ALA A 108 -31.49 6.08 -3.55
CA ALA A 108 -30.99 6.85 -4.69
C ALA A 108 -30.45 8.22 -4.24
#